data_AF-A0A6C2TWQ0-F1
#
_entry.id   AF-A0A6C2TWQ0-F1
#
_cell.length_a   1.000
_cell.length_b   1.000
_cell.length_c   1.000
_cell.angle_alpha   90.00
_cell.angle_beta   90.00
_cell.angle_gamma   90.00
#
_symmetry.space_group_name_H-M   'P 1'
#
loop_
_entity.id
_entity.type
_entity.pdbx_description
1 polymer ?
#
loop_
_entity_poly.entity_id
_entity_poly.type
_entity_poly.pdbx_seq_one_letter_code
_entity_poly.pdbx_strand_id
1 'polypeptide(L)'
;MAKSKYTNRRRIIQAVAMIMLLSIPLRLVCFDLENECIRVFGARFGLSTMFYPLFTIVALILFVVFRGMSKGRIFCSHLCPMHLFLEIVNSPKNKTAASRPAKVWGWSVFFAVLSVEVILSFFQPLDNQLRLIASGHLPIIGIASALFLGFLGLFVHYQEHFCKKGCPYALIQMLLQSDTTRYMEFANPEKTCTNCRGCDDVCPMLLRARFESKGTDCTNCNLCAEACTSELGEGNTLFLLTDPQVESGEAGR
;
A
#
# COMPACT_ATOMS: atom_id res chain seq x y z
N MET A 1 3.50 -14.86 19.55
CA MET A 1 4.28 -14.62 18.31
C MET A 1 5.11 -13.37 18.50
N ALA A 2 6.42 -13.52 18.70
CA ALA A 2 7.34 -12.39 18.69
C ALA A 2 7.37 -11.82 17.26
N LYS A 3 6.99 -10.54 17.10
CA LYS A 3 7.04 -9.88 15.80
C LYS A 3 8.49 -9.52 15.48
N SER A 4 8.92 -9.72 14.24
CA SER A 4 10.24 -9.29 13.80
C SER A 4 10.37 -7.77 13.91
N LYS A 5 11.60 -7.29 14.10
CA LYS A 5 11.91 -5.84 14.05
C LYS A 5 11.42 -5.21 12.73
N TYR A 6 11.48 -5.96 11.63
CA TYR A 6 11.01 -5.52 10.32
C TYR A 6 9.50 -5.23 10.31
N THR A 7 8.67 -6.18 10.75
CA THR A 7 7.21 -5.99 10.77
C THR A 7 6.79 -4.90 11.74
N ASN A 8 7.47 -4.76 12.88
CA ASN A 8 7.21 -3.64 13.80
C ASN A 8 7.49 -2.29 13.14
N ARG A 9 8.65 -2.14 12.47
CA ARG A 9 8.97 -0.93 11.70
C ARG A 9 7.96 -0.68 10.58
N ARG A 10 7.55 -1.72 9.84
CA ARG A 10 6.52 -1.61 8.80
C ARG A 10 5.19 -1.13 9.36
N ARG A 11 4.76 -1.67 10.50
CA ARG A 11 3.50 -1.27 11.18
C ARG A 11 3.53 0.19 11.64
N ILE A 12 4.67 0.66 12.15
CA ILE A 12 4.86 2.08 12.48
C ILE A 12 4.73 2.93 11.22
N ILE A 13 5.38 2.55 10.12
CA ILE A 13 5.30 3.29 8.86
C ILE A 13 3.87 3.31 8.31
N GLN A 14 3.16 2.18 8.35
CA GLN A 14 1.73 2.11 7.96
C GLN A 14 0.87 3.05 8.81
N ALA A 15 1.07 3.07 10.13
CA ALA A 15 0.32 3.96 11.03
C ALA A 15 0.61 5.43 10.72
N VAL A 16 1.88 5.80 10.53
CA VAL A 16 2.28 7.15 10.15
C VAL A 16 1.69 7.53 8.79
N ALA A 17 1.70 6.62 7.80
CA ALA A 17 1.11 6.86 6.49
C ALA A 17 -0.40 7.09 6.58
N MET A 18 -1.12 6.32 7.40
CA MET A 18 -2.56 6.52 7.63
C MET A 18 -2.87 7.84 8.32
N ILE A 19 -2.06 8.24 9.32
CA ILE A 19 -2.18 9.55 9.98
C ILE A 19 -1.90 10.68 9.00
N MET A 20 -0.86 10.55 8.17
CA MET A 20 -0.56 11.52 7.11
C MET A 20 -1.73 11.63 6.11
N LEU A 21 -2.32 10.49 5.71
CA LEU A 21 -3.47 10.48 4.81
C LEU A 21 -4.68 11.20 5.43
N LEU A 22 -4.92 11.01 6.73
CA LEU A 22 -5.95 11.71 7.51
C LEU A 22 -5.63 13.19 7.74
N SER A 23 -4.39 13.64 7.52
CA SER A 23 -4.01 15.05 7.65
C SER A 23 -4.35 15.90 6.42
N ILE A 24 -4.55 15.25 5.26
CA ILE A 24 -5.00 15.88 4.01
C ILE A 24 -6.37 16.57 4.19
N PRO A 25 -7.42 15.89 4.70
CA PRO A 25 -8.71 16.54 4.94
C PRO A 25 -8.68 17.65 6.01
N LEU A 26 -7.64 17.70 6.85
CA LEU A 26 -7.46 18.72 7.88
C LEU A 26 -6.85 20.04 7.35
N ARG A 27 -7.00 20.34 6.04
CA ARG A 27 -6.55 21.59 5.38
C ARG A 27 -5.03 21.83 5.35
N LEU A 28 -4.21 20.79 5.57
CA LEU A 28 -2.75 20.95 5.47
C LEU A 28 -2.26 20.98 4.02
N VAL A 29 -2.91 20.25 3.11
CA VAL A 29 -2.57 20.24 1.68
C VAL A 29 -3.87 20.32 0.87
N CYS A 30 -4.15 21.48 0.30
CA CYS A 30 -5.37 21.72 -0.49
C CYS A 30 -5.08 22.64 -1.66
N PHE A 31 -5.69 22.35 -2.81
CA PHE A 31 -5.72 23.28 -3.94
C PHE A 31 -6.89 24.25 -3.72
N ASP A 32 -6.60 25.53 -3.54
CA ASP A 32 -7.61 26.56 -3.39
C ASP A 32 -7.95 27.08 -4.80
N LEU A 33 -9.02 26.54 -5.40
CA LEU A 33 -9.42 26.90 -6.77
C LEU A 33 -9.83 28.38 -6.89
N GLU A 34 -10.39 28.98 -5.83
CA GLU A 34 -10.87 30.36 -5.87
C GLU A 34 -9.72 31.37 -5.86
N ASN A 35 -8.63 31.06 -5.16
CA ASN A 35 -7.47 31.95 -5.02
C ASN A 35 -6.28 31.53 -5.90
N GLU A 36 -6.46 30.54 -6.77
CA GLU A 36 -5.44 29.98 -7.67
C GLU A 36 -4.11 29.65 -6.96
N CYS A 37 -4.19 29.20 -5.70
CA CYS A 37 -3.01 28.92 -4.90
C CYS A 37 -3.07 27.56 -4.21
N ILE A 38 -1.91 26.92 -4.11
CA ILE A 38 -1.74 25.66 -3.38
C ILE A 38 -1.41 26.01 -1.94
N ARG A 39 -2.22 25.54 -0.99
CA ARG A 39 -1.93 25.67 0.42
C ARG A 39 -1.18 24.42 0.90
N VAL A 40 0.04 24.59 1.37
CA VAL A 40 0.88 23.50 1.92
C VAL A 40 1.33 23.89 3.32
N PHE A 41 0.88 23.17 4.34
CA PHE A 41 1.10 23.45 5.77
C PHE A 41 0.84 24.92 6.16
N GLY A 42 -0.19 25.52 5.59
CA GLY A 42 -0.56 26.94 5.84
C GLY A 42 0.21 27.97 4.98
N ALA A 43 1.27 27.58 4.28
CA ALA A 43 1.91 28.43 3.28
C ALA A 43 1.07 28.48 1.99
N ARG A 44 0.90 29.67 1.42
CA ARG A 44 0.16 29.89 0.17
C ARG A 44 1.15 30.03 -0.98
N PHE A 45 1.11 29.07 -1.91
CA PHE A 45 1.90 29.12 -3.14
C PHE A 45 0.99 29.56 -4.28
N GLY A 46 1.09 30.82 -4.70
CA GLY A 46 0.41 31.31 -5.90
C GLY A 46 1.08 30.81 -7.18
N LEU A 47 0.49 31.16 -8.33
CA LEU A 47 0.96 30.79 -9.69
C LEU A 47 2.45 31.01 -9.92
N SER A 48 3.01 32.15 -9.50
CA SER A 48 4.44 32.45 -9.68
C SER A 48 5.37 31.53 -8.88
N THR A 49 4.88 30.95 -7.79
CA THR A 49 5.63 30.08 -6.88
C THR A 49 5.23 28.60 -6.99
N MET A 50 4.32 28.24 -7.92
CA MET A 50 3.84 26.87 -8.08
C MET A 50 4.94 25.89 -8.52
N PHE A 51 6.06 26.38 -9.05
CA PHE A 51 7.18 25.51 -9.41
C PHE A 51 7.78 24.79 -8.18
N TYR A 52 7.76 25.39 -6.98
CA TYR A 52 8.26 24.74 -5.76
C TYR A 52 7.48 23.47 -5.38
N PRO A 53 6.15 23.50 -5.18
CA PRO A 53 5.39 22.29 -4.90
C PRO A 53 5.44 21.29 -6.06
N LEU A 54 5.44 21.77 -7.32
CA LEU A 54 5.55 20.91 -8.49
C LEU A 54 6.86 20.11 -8.51
N PHE A 55 8.02 20.77 -8.41
CA PHE A 55 9.31 20.09 -8.38
C PHE A 55 9.45 19.18 -7.16
N THR A 56 8.85 19.55 -6.03
CA THR A 56 8.81 18.69 -4.83
C THR A 56 8.04 17.40 -5.09
N ILE A 57 6.85 17.49 -5.70
CA ILE A 57 6.05 16.31 -6.07
C ILE A 57 6.78 15.44 -7.09
N VAL A 58 7.38 16.04 -8.12
CA VAL A 58 8.15 15.30 -9.14
C VAL A 58 9.35 14.60 -8.50
N ALA A 59 10.13 15.29 -7.67
CA ALA A 59 11.26 14.70 -6.95
C ALA A 59 10.81 13.54 -6.05
N LEU A 60 9.66 13.68 -5.37
CA LEU A 60 9.08 12.63 -4.54
C LEU A 60 8.64 11.42 -5.38
N ILE A 61 8.00 11.63 -6.54
CA ILE A 61 7.62 10.56 -7.46
C ILE A 61 8.86 9.82 -7.97
N LEU A 62 9.87 10.54 -8.44
CA LEU A 62 11.13 9.95 -8.90
C LEU A 62 11.83 9.17 -7.78
N PHE A 63 11.81 9.70 -6.56
CA PHE A 63 12.32 8.98 -5.39
C PHE A 63 11.56 7.68 -5.13
N VAL A 64 10.22 7.70 -5.17
CA VAL A 64 9.39 6.49 -4.99
C VAL A 64 9.67 5.46 -6.09
N VAL A 65 9.79 5.89 -7.35
CA VAL A 65 10.11 5.03 -8.49
C VAL A 65 11.50 4.42 -8.32
N PHE A 66 12.52 5.22 -8.05
CA PHE A 66 13.89 4.75 -7.79
C PHE A 66 13.94 3.74 -6.64
N ARG A 67 13.25 4.05 -5.54
CA ARG A 67 13.15 3.16 -4.39
C ARG A 67 12.39 1.87 -4.72
N GLY A 68 11.41 1.93 -5.62
CA GLY A 68 10.69 0.79 -6.18
C GLY A 68 11.60 -0.08 -7.03
N MET A 69 12.39 0.48 -7.94
CA MET A 69 13.34 -0.27 -8.77
C MET A 69 14.33 -1.10 -7.93
N SER A 70 14.83 -0.54 -6.82
CA SER A 70 15.75 -1.26 -5.93
C SER A 70 15.04 -2.25 -5.00
N LYS A 71 13.91 -1.87 -4.39
CA LYS A 71 13.28 -2.67 -3.30
C LYS A 71 11.98 -3.39 -3.68
N GLY A 72 11.62 -3.39 -4.96
CA GLY A 72 10.39 -3.98 -5.47
C GLY A 72 9.15 -3.23 -5.00
N ARG A 73 8.02 -3.95 -4.87
CA ARG A 73 6.71 -3.42 -4.42
C ARG A 73 6.66 -3.13 -2.90
N ILE A 74 7.74 -2.59 -2.32
CA ILE A 74 7.81 -2.26 -0.89
C ILE A 74 6.90 -1.09 -0.50
N PHE A 75 6.63 -0.17 -1.44
CA PHE A 75 5.67 0.91 -1.24
C PHE A 75 4.28 0.37 -0.92
N CYS A 76 3.84 -0.68 -1.64
CA CYS A 76 2.56 -1.33 -1.40
C CYS A 76 2.45 -1.82 0.04
N SER A 77 3.48 -2.48 0.57
CA SER A 77 3.41 -3.04 1.93
C SER A 77 3.51 -2.00 3.04
N HIS A 78 4.06 -0.81 2.78
CA HIS A 78 4.35 0.19 3.81
C HIS A 78 3.42 1.41 3.80
N LEU A 79 3.01 1.90 2.63
CA LEU A 79 2.25 3.15 2.51
C LEU A 79 0.84 2.97 1.91
N CYS A 80 0.60 1.89 1.16
CA CYS A 80 -0.67 1.74 0.44
C CYS A 80 -1.82 1.33 1.39
N PRO A 81 -2.91 2.11 1.47
CA PRO A 81 -4.07 1.76 2.31
C PRO A 81 -4.76 0.48 1.84
N MET A 82 -4.73 0.20 0.53
CA MET A 82 -5.27 -1.04 -0.03
C MET A 82 -4.56 -2.28 0.51
N HIS A 83 -3.23 -2.23 0.68
CA HIS A 83 -2.51 -3.37 1.25
C HIS A 83 -2.83 -3.56 2.73
N LEU A 84 -2.98 -2.46 3.48
CA LEU A 84 -3.40 -2.52 4.88
C LEU A 84 -4.78 -3.16 5.03
N PHE A 85 -5.73 -2.80 4.16
CA PHE A 85 -7.04 -3.43 4.07
C PHE A 85 -6.92 -4.94 3.84
N LEU A 86 -6.14 -5.37 2.84
CA LEU A 86 -5.93 -6.79 2.53
C LEU A 86 -5.27 -7.52 3.70
N GLU A 87 -4.30 -6.91 4.38
CA GLU A 87 -3.65 -7.52 5.54
C GLU A 87 -4.65 -7.77 6.70
N ILE A 88 -5.62 -6.87 6.89
CA ILE A 88 -6.67 -7.01 7.90
C ILE A 88 -7.67 -8.10 7.48
N VAL A 89 -8.21 -8.01 6.27
CA VAL A 89 -9.27 -8.91 5.79
C VAL A 89 -8.73 -10.33 5.54
N ASN A 90 -7.54 -10.46 4.99
CA ASN A 90 -6.90 -11.75 4.69
C ASN A 90 -6.00 -12.27 5.81
N SER A 91 -6.05 -11.67 7.00
CA SER A 91 -5.43 -12.25 8.20
C SER A 91 -6.00 -13.64 8.49
N PRO A 92 -5.20 -14.64 8.92
CA PRO A 92 -5.70 -15.98 9.25
C PRO A 92 -6.91 -15.96 10.20
N LYS A 93 -6.90 -15.05 11.19
CA LYS A 93 -8.00 -14.88 12.17
C LYS A 93 -9.32 -14.45 11.53
N ASN A 94 -9.26 -13.67 10.43
CA ASN A 94 -10.44 -13.14 9.75
C ASN A 94 -10.84 -14.00 8.54
N LYS A 95 -9.95 -14.85 8.02
CA LYS A 95 -10.26 -15.84 6.97
C LYS A 95 -11.21 -16.93 7.46
N THR A 96 -11.00 -17.43 8.67
CA THR A 96 -11.79 -18.55 9.24
C THR A 96 -12.97 -18.09 10.09
N ALA A 97 -13.11 -16.79 10.35
CA ALA A 97 -14.21 -16.27 11.17
C ALA A 97 -15.55 -16.31 10.43
N ALA A 98 -16.60 -16.80 11.08
CA ALA A 98 -17.98 -16.75 10.55
C ALA A 98 -18.45 -15.32 10.23
N SER A 99 -17.93 -14.31 10.96
CA SER A 99 -18.20 -12.89 10.74
C SER A 99 -17.35 -12.25 9.63
N ARG A 100 -16.63 -13.04 8.83
CA ARG A 100 -15.83 -12.55 7.69
C ARG A 100 -16.59 -11.59 6.77
N PRO A 101 -17.81 -11.89 6.26
CA PRO A 101 -18.50 -10.97 5.35
C PRO A 101 -18.78 -9.62 6.01
N ALA A 102 -19.24 -9.60 7.26
CA ALA A 102 -19.48 -8.37 7.99
C ALA A 102 -18.19 -7.55 8.20
N LYS A 103 -17.06 -8.22 8.49
CA LYS A 103 -15.75 -7.55 8.62
C LYS A 103 -15.26 -6.99 7.28
N VAL A 104 -15.41 -7.74 6.19
CA VAL A 104 -15.06 -7.27 4.83
C VAL A 104 -15.85 -6.00 4.54
N TRP A 105 -17.17 -6.05 4.66
CA TRP A 105 -18.03 -4.90 4.41
C TRP A 105 -17.70 -3.69 5.31
N GLY A 106 -17.54 -3.91 6.62
CA GLY A 106 -17.20 -2.83 7.56
C GLY A 106 -15.89 -2.14 7.22
N TRP A 107 -14.83 -2.90 6.95
CA TRP A 107 -13.55 -2.33 6.54
C TRP A 107 -13.59 -1.73 5.14
N SER A 108 -14.35 -2.30 4.21
CA SER A 108 -14.53 -1.74 2.86
C SER A 108 -15.21 -0.38 2.91
N VAL A 109 -16.25 -0.21 3.73
CA VAL A 109 -16.89 1.10 3.93
C VAL A 109 -15.91 2.11 4.51
N PHE A 110 -15.16 1.73 5.55
CA PHE A 110 -14.16 2.61 6.17
C PHE A 110 -13.10 3.08 5.16
N PHE A 111 -12.48 2.16 4.43
CA PHE A 111 -11.45 2.51 3.46
C PHE A 111 -12.00 3.21 2.20
N ALA A 112 -13.24 2.93 1.80
CA ALA A 112 -13.92 3.66 0.74
C ALA A 112 -14.17 5.11 1.14
N VAL A 113 -14.75 5.37 2.32
CA VAL A 113 -14.94 6.73 2.84
C VAL A 113 -13.61 7.47 2.93
N LEU A 114 -12.59 6.81 3.49
CA LEU A 114 -11.26 7.39 3.59
C LEU A 114 -10.68 7.77 2.22
N SER A 115 -10.80 6.89 1.23
CA SER A 115 -10.25 7.12 -0.12
C SER A 115 -11.00 8.24 -0.84
N VAL A 116 -12.33 8.27 -0.71
CA VAL A 116 -13.18 9.35 -1.25
C VAL A 116 -12.80 10.67 -0.63
N GLU A 117 -12.72 10.73 0.70
CA GLU A 117 -12.40 11.96 1.41
C GLU A 117 -11.01 12.48 1.06
N VAL A 118 -10.01 11.61 0.95
CA VAL A 118 -8.65 12.02 0.55
C VAL A 118 -8.62 12.64 -0.85
N ILE A 119 -9.40 12.09 -1.78
CA ILE A 119 -9.49 12.61 -3.16
C ILE A 119 -10.26 13.93 -3.17
N LEU A 120 -11.43 13.99 -2.50
CA LEU A 120 -12.25 15.19 -2.50
C LEU A 120 -11.59 16.33 -1.74
N SER A 121 -10.95 16.05 -0.60
CA SER A 121 -10.24 17.03 0.22
C SER A 121 -9.07 17.70 -0.49
N PHE A 122 -8.51 17.06 -1.52
CA PHE A 122 -7.51 17.70 -2.36
C PHE A 122 -8.06 18.91 -3.14
N PHE A 123 -9.32 18.82 -3.57
CA PHE A 123 -10.00 19.86 -4.37
C PHE A 123 -10.89 20.78 -3.53
N GLN A 124 -11.58 20.23 -2.53
CA GLN A 124 -12.48 20.97 -1.67
C GLN A 124 -12.36 20.51 -0.23
N PRO A 125 -12.07 21.41 0.73
CA PRO A 125 -11.94 21.04 2.12
C PRO A 125 -13.28 20.55 2.69
N LEU A 126 -13.21 19.65 3.69
CA LEU A 126 -14.36 18.96 4.27
C LEU A 126 -15.49 19.91 4.72
N ASP A 127 -15.16 21.08 5.28
CA ASP A 127 -16.17 22.04 5.74
C ASP A 127 -17.00 22.63 4.59
N ASN A 128 -16.37 22.87 3.43
CA ASN A 128 -17.07 23.31 2.24
C ASN A 128 -17.88 22.17 1.63
N GLN A 129 -17.34 20.94 1.62
CA GLN A 129 -18.07 19.77 1.15
C GLN A 129 -19.37 19.57 1.93
N LEU A 130 -19.32 19.65 3.27
CA LEU A 130 -20.49 19.50 4.13
C LEU A 130 -21.54 20.60 3.87
N ARG A 131 -21.10 21.85 3.66
CA ARG A 131 -22.00 22.97 3.31
C ARG A 131 -22.69 22.74 1.95
N LEU A 132 -21.94 22.31 0.94
CA LEU A 132 -22.45 22.04 -0.40
C LEU A 132 -23.41 20.84 -0.43
N ILE A 133 -23.13 19.79 0.35
CA ILE A 133 -24.04 18.65 0.52
C ILE A 133 -25.32 19.11 1.23
N ALA A 134 -25.19 19.90 2.31
CA ALA A 134 -26.33 20.43 3.04
C ALA A 134 -27.21 21.37 2.19
N SER A 135 -26.61 22.11 1.26
CA SER A 135 -27.34 22.96 0.31
C SER A 135 -27.91 22.19 -0.89
N GLY A 136 -27.76 20.85 -0.95
CA GLY A 136 -28.30 20.02 -2.02
C GLY A 136 -27.57 20.16 -3.36
N HIS A 137 -26.29 20.52 -3.35
CA HIS A 137 -25.50 20.69 -4.57
C HIS A 137 -25.30 19.35 -5.30
N LEU A 138 -26.13 19.09 -6.31
CA LEU A 138 -26.17 17.82 -7.05
C LEU A 138 -24.80 17.31 -7.56
N PRO A 139 -23.91 18.14 -8.14
CA PRO A 139 -22.64 17.66 -8.65
C PRO A 139 -21.72 17.04 -7.59
N ILE A 140 -21.62 17.64 -6.40
CA ILE A 140 -20.72 17.11 -5.36
C ILE A 140 -21.27 15.81 -4.78
N ILE A 141 -22.59 15.73 -4.59
CA ILE A 141 -23.27 14.53 -4.13
C ILE A 141 -23.11 13.41 -5.16
N GLY A 142 -23.27 13.72 -6.45
CA GLY A 142 -23.07 12.78 -7.54
C GLY A 142 -21.64 12.24 -7.61
N ILE A 143 -20.63 13.12 -7.57
CA ILE A 143 -19.22 12.71 -7.61
C ILE A 143 -18.86 11.91 -6.35
N ALA A 144 -19.24 12.37 -5.16
CA ALA A 144 -18.94 11.69 -3.90
C ALA A 144 -19.58 10.29 -3.85
N SER A 145 -20.84 10.17 -4.27
CA SER A 145 -21.54 8.87 -4.33
C SER A 145 -20.94 7.95 -5.39
N ALA A 146 -20.60 8.45 -6.58
CA ALA A 146 -19.96 7.66 -7.63
C ALA A 146 -18.58 7.13 -7.18
N LEU A 147 -17.75 8.00 -6.59
CA LEU A 147 -16.45 7.59 -6.03
C LEU A 147 -16.64 6.58 -4.89
N PHE A 148 -17.58 6.81 -3.99
CA PHE A 148 -17.86 5.90 -2.88
C PHE A 148 -18.27 4.51 -3.37
N LEU A 149 -19.22 4.43 -4.31
CA LEU A 149 -19.64 3.16 -4.89
C LEU A 149 -18.51 2.48 -5.67
N GLY A 150 -17.68 3.25 -6.39
CA GLY A 150 -16.51 2.74 -7.10
C GLY A 150 -15.48 2.11 -6.15
N PHE A 151 -15.09 2.83 -5.08
CA PHE A 151 -14.17 2.28 -4.08
C PHE A 151 -14.79 1.12 -3.30
N LEU A 152 -16.08 1.19 -2.96
CA LEU A 152 -16.77 0.10 -2.29
C LEU A 152 -16.72 -1.17 -3.15
N GLY A 153 -16.99 -1.06 -4.45
CA GLY A 153 -16.84 -2.17 -5.39
C GLY A 153 -15.41 -2.70 -5.46
N LEU A 154 -14.42 -1.79 -5.46
CA LEU A 154 -12.99 -2.15 -5.42
C LEU A 154 -12.62 -2.97 -4.19
N PHE A 155 -13.02 -2.51 -2.99
CA PHE A 155 -12.68 -3.15 -1.72
C PHE A 155 -13.51 -4.42 -1.43
N VAL A 156 -14.78 -4.46 -1.85
CA VAL A 156 -15.64 -5.63 -1.63
C VAL A 156 -15.35 -6.74 -2.64
N HIS A 157 -15.24 -6.40 -3.94
CA HIS A 157 -15.19 -7.40 -5.01
C HIS A 157 -13.80 -7.59 -5.61
N TYR A 158 -13.04 -6.51 -5.83
CA TYR A 158 -11.80 -6.60 -6.62
C TYR A 158 -10.55 -6.89 -5.77
N GLN A 159 -10.50 -6.43 -4.52
CA GLN A 159 -9.52 -6.83 -3.49
C GLN A 159 -8.08 -6.99 -4.03
N GLU A 160 -7.45 -8.16 -3.82
CA GLU A 160 -6.11 -8.46 -4.31
C GLU A 160 -6.01 -8.54 -5.84
N HIS A 161 -7.11 -8.79 -6.56
CA HIS A 161 -7.13 -8.78 -8.04
C HIS A 161 -6.81 -7.38 -8.56
N PHE A 162 -7.27 -6.32 -7.86
CA PHE A 162 -6.84 -4.96 -8.16
C PHE A 162 -5.32 -4.83 -8.07
N CYS A 163 -4.75 -5.28 -6.95
CA CYS A 163 -3.32 -5.13 -6.69
C CYS A 163 -2.45 -5.93 -7.67
N LYS A 164 -2.94 -7.05 -8.19
CA LYS A 164 -2.23 -7.89 -9.17
C LYS A 164 -2.40 -7.40 -10.62
N LYS A 165 -3.60 -6.98 -11.00
CA LYS A 165 -3.97 -6.76 -12.42
C LYS A 165 -4.46 -5.36 -12.76
N GLY A 166 -5.10 -4.66 -11.82
CA GLY A 166 -5.73 -3.36 -12.08
C GLY A 166 -4.92 -2.15 -11.62
N CYS A 167 -3.96 -2.34 -10.70
CA CYS A 167 -3.21 -1.25 -10.11
C CYS A 167 -2.14 -0.74 -11.10
N PRO A 168 -2.18 0.55 -11.50
CA PRO A 168 -1.19 1.09 -12.44
C PRO A 168 0.23 1.06 -11.87
N TYR A 169 0.37 1.24 -10.55
CA TYR A 169 1.68 1.12 -9.88
C TYR A 169 2.24 -0.30 -9.99
N ALA A 170 1.40 -1.33 -9.84
CA ALA A 170 1.84 -2.73 -9.99
C ALA A 170 2.32 -3.01 -11.42
N LEU A 171 1.62 -2.47 -12.42
CA LEU A 171 2.00 -2.57 -13.83
C LEU A 171 3.33 -1.87 -14.12
N ILE A 172 3.48 -0.61 -13.71
CA ILE A 172 4.74 0.14 -13.88
C ILE A 172 5.89 -0.60 -13.20
N GLN A 173 5.66 -1.11 -11.98
CA GLN A 173 6.69 -1.84 -11.26
C GLN A 173 7.05 -3.18 -11.93
N MET A 174 6.11 -3.84 -12.61
CA MET A 174 6.40 -5.04 -13.41
C MET A 174 7.31 -4.71 -14.60
N LEU A 175 7.16 -3.52 -15.19
CA LEU A 175 8.00 -3.04 -16.30
C LEU A 175 9.39 -2.56 -15.85
N LEU A 176 9.50 -2.03 -14.63
CA LEU A 176 10.74 -1.47 -14.09
C LEU A 176 11.57 -2.45 -13.25
N GLN A 177 11.01 -3.62 -12.93
CA GLN A 177 11.73 -4.67 -12.20
C GLN A 177 12.83 -5.27 -13.06
N SER A 178 13.99 -5.53 -12.45
CA SER A 178 15.12 -6.21 -13.07
C SER A 178 15.69 -7.25 -12.11
N ASP A 179 16.71 -7.98 -12.54
CA ASP A 179 17.38 -9.00 -11.71
C ASP A 179 18.09 -8.41 -10.47
N THR A 180 18.26 -7.09 -10.43
CA THR A 180 18.83 -6.34 -9.29
C THR A 180 17.77 -5.90 -8.27
N THR A 181 16.49 -6.10 -8.57
CA THR A 181 15.40 -5.69 -7.67
C THR A 181 15.23 -6.70 -6.54
N ARG A 182 15.04 -6.21 -5.31
CA ARG A 182 14.73 -7.05 -4.15
C ARG A 182 13.53 -7.97 -4.40
N TYR A 183 13.72 -9.24 -4.05
CA TYR A 183 12.67 -10.25 -4.02
C TYR A 183 12.66 -11.01 -2.68
N MET A 184 11.57 -11.74 -2.46
CA MET A 184 11.48 -12.69 -1.36
C MET A 184 11.82 -14.08 -1.90
N GLU A 185 12.80 -14.72 -1.29
CA GLU A 185 13.27 -16.04 -1.68
C GLU A 185 12.83 -17.09 -0.68
N PHE A 186 12.36 -18.24 -1.17
CA PHE A 186 12.15 -19.43 -0.37
C PHE A 186 13.31 -20.40 -0.59
N ALA A 187 14.10 -20.66 0.46
CA ALA A 187 15.26 -21.56 0.43
C ALA A 187 15.09 -22.66 1.50
N ASN A 188 15.15 -23.93 1.08
CA ASN A 188 14.98 -25.09 1.96
C ASN A 188 16.05 -26.18 1.71
N PRO A 189 17.36 -25.85 1.81
CA PRO A 189 18.43 -26.80 1.52
C PRO A 189 18.46 -27.98 2.50
N GLU A 190 18.23 -27.71 3.79
CA GLU A 190 18.26 -28.69 4.87
C GLU A 190 16.95 -29.50 5.00
N LYS A 191 15.97 -29.25 4.13
CA LYS A 191 14.65 -29.91 4.13
C LYS A 191 13.89 -29.80 5.47
N THR A 192 14.05 -28.69 6.18
CA THR A 192 13.42 -28.45 7.49
C THR A 192 11.96 -27.97 7.40
N CYS A 193 11.45 -27.68 6.20
CA CYS A 193 10.04 -27.29 6.00
C CYS A 193 9.05 -28.40 6.45
N THR A 194 8.19 -28.09 7.42
CA THR A 194 7.15 -29.00 7.95
C THR A 194 5.89 -29.10 7.08
N ASN A 195 5.82 -28.35 5.96
CA ASN A 195 4.64 -28.25 5.09
C ASN A 195 3.36 -27.77 5.81
N CYS A 196 3.48 -26.99 6.88
CA CYS A 196 2.35 -26.45 7.66
C CYS A 196 1.44 -25.47 6.92
N ARG A 197 1.86 -24.95 5.76
CA ARG A 197 1.17 -23.93 4.92
C ARG A 197 0.90 -22.57 5.59
N GLY A 198 1.40 -22.32 6.80
CA GLY A 198 1.22 -21.03 7.49
C GLY A 198 1.71 -19.81 6.68
N CYS A 199 2.73 -19.98 5.83
CA CYS A 199 3.22 -18.92 4.94
C CYS A 199 2.22 -18.51 3.85
N ASP A 200 1.42 -19.45 3.34
CA ASP A 200 0.37 -19.19 2.35
C ASP A 200 -0.84 -18.52 3.03
N ASP A 201 -1.16 -18.95 4.26
CA ASP A 201 -2.30 -18.45 5.03
C ASP A 201 -2.15 -17.00 5.47
N VAL A 202 -0.93 -16.56 5.82
CA VAL A 202 -0.65 -15.17 6.23
C VAL A 202 -0.50 -14.21 5.04
N CYS A 203 -0.37 -14.72 3.81
CA CYS A 203 -0.11 -13.88 2.63
C CYS A 203 -1.34 -13.02 2.29
N PRO A 204 -1.26 -11.67 2.36
CA PRO A 204 -2.38 -10.80 2.03
C PRO A 204 -2.80 -10.86 0.56
N MET A 205 -1.84 -11.20 -0.30
CA MET A 205 -2.00 -11.32 -1.76
C MET A 205 -2.47 -12.72 -2.19
N LEU A 206 -2.71 -13.65 -1.25
CA LEU A 206 -3.14 -15.02 -1.52
C LEU A 206 -2.22 -15.75 -2.52
N LEU A 207 -0.91 -15.56 -2.38
CA LEU A 207 0.12 -16.25 -3.17
C LEU A 207 0.49 -17.56 -2.46
N ARG A 208 0.84 -18.59 -3.23
CA ARG A 208 1.60 -19.74 -2.73
C ARG A 208 3.04 -19.29 -2.50
N ALA A 209 3.33 -18.87 -1.28
CA ALA A 209 4.55 -18.15 -0.92
C ALA A 209 5.82 -18.92 -1.34
N ARG A 210 5.82 -20.25 -1.24
CA ARG A 210 6.97 -21.08 -1.63
C ARG A 210 7.37 -20.97 -3.10
N PHE A 211 6.42 -20.67 -3.99
CA PHE A 211 6.64 -20.67 -5.45
C PHE A 211 6.53 -19.26 -6.04
N GLU A 212 5.64 -18.44 -5.49
CA GLU A 212 5.27 -17.15 -6.07
C GLU A 212 5.92 -15.95 -5.35
N SER A 213 6.61 -16.16 -4.21
CA SER A 213 7.22 -15.05 -3.44
C SER A 213 8.35 -14.34 -4.18
N LYS A 214 9.03 -15.02 -5.11
CA LYS A 214 10.02 -14.42 -6.01
C LYS A 214 9.39 -13.64 -7.17
N GLY A 215 8.10 -13.85 -7.43
CA GLY A 215 7.37 -13.21 -8.52
C GLY A 215 7.05 -11.74 -8.26
N THR A 216 6.61 -11.06 -9.30
CA THR A 216 6.31 -9.62 -9.29
C THR A 216 5.13 -9.27 -8.37
N ASP A 217 4.22 -10.21 -8.10
CA ASP A 217 3.07 -10.04 -7.20
C ASP A 217 3.43 -9.93 -5.71
N CYS A 218 4.64 -10.33 -5.33
CA CYS A 218 5.10 -10.21 -3.96
C CYS A 218 5.32 -8.73 -3.58
N THR A 219 4.82 -8.34 -2.40
CA THR A 219 4.93 -6.97 -1.86
C THR A 219 6.09 -6.80 -0.88
N ASN A 220 6.98 -7.80 -0.78
CA ASN A 220 8.14 -7.80 0.13
C ASN A 220 7.76 -7.46 1.58
N CYS A 221 6.61 -7.97 2.04
CA CYS A 221 6.04 -7.63 3.33
C CYS A 221 6.67 -8.42 4.50
N ASN A 222 7.33 -9.54 4.27
CA ASN A 222 7.97 -10.39 5.30
C ASN A 222 7.03 -11.20 6.22
N LEU A 223 5.73 -11.24 5.95
CA LEU A 223 4.79 -12.03 6.78
C LEU A 223 5.04 -13.53 6.70
N CYS A 224 5.42 -14.05 5.53
CA CYS A 224 5.73 -15.48 5.35
C CYS A 224 6.95 -15.92 6.17
N ALA A 225 7.98 -15.08 6.28
CA ALA A 225 9.15 -15.35 7.11
C ALA A 225 8.77 -15.42 8.59
N GLU A 226 7.95 -14.50 9.07
CA GLU A 226 7.49 -14.53 10.47
C GLU A 226 6.63 -15.75 10.78
N ALA A 227 5.76 -16.15 9.86
CA ALA A 227 5.00 -17.39 9.99
C ALA A 227 5.93 -18.61 10.03
N CYS A 228 6.98 -18.62 9.19
CA CYS A 228 7.99 -19.69 9.20
C CYS A 228 8.75 -19.75 10.53
N THR A 229 9.17 -18.60 11.08
CA THR A 229 9.82 -18.53 12.40
C THR A 229 8.91 -18.95 13.53
N SER A 230 7.61 -18.67 13.44
CA SER A 230 6.66 -19.14 14.44
C SER A 230 6.49 -20.66 14.47
N GLU A 231 6.75 -21.33 13.34
CA GLU A 231 6.68 -22.79 13.20
C GLU A 231 8.02 -23.46 13.55
N LEU A 232 9.15 -22.93 13.06
CA LEU A 232 10.47 -23.56 13.18
C LEU A 232 11.27 -23.10 14.42
N GLY A 233 10.75 -22.14 15.19
CA GLY A 233 11.44 -21.53 16.33
C GLY A 233 12.21 -20.26 15.97
N GLU A 234 12.52 -19.46 16.99
CA GLU A 234 13.19 -18.17 16.82
C GLU A 234 14.52 -18.29 16.08
N GLY A 235 14.77 -17.37 15.13
CA GLY A 235 15.96 -17.38 14.29
C GLY A 235 15.89 -18.29 13.06
N ASN A 236 14.94 -19.23 13.01
CA ASN A 236 14.80 -20.15 11.88
C ASN A 236 13.73 -19.65 10.90
N THR A 237 14.11 -19.33 9.66
CA THR A 237 13.16 -19.01 8.58
C THR A 237 13.70 -19.51 7.26
N LEU A 238 12.79 -20.03 6.42
CA LEU A 238 13.08 -20.46 5.06
C LEU A 238 12.82 -19.35 4.04
N PHE A 239 12.36 -18.18 4.51
CA PHE A 239 12.10 -17.01 3.67
C PHE A 239 13.13 -15.92 3.96
N LEU A 240 13.80 -15.45 2.90
CA LEU A 240 14.86 -14.47 2.95
C LEU A 240 14.52 -13.29 2.03
N LEU A 241 14.69 -12.07 2.54
CA LEU A 241 14.64 -10.86 1.71
C LEU A 241 16.01 -10.67 1.07
N THR A 242 16.12 -10.98 -0.22
CA THR A 242 17.38 -10.90 -0.97
C THR A 242 17.45 -9.56 -1.70
N ASP A 243 18.49 -8.77 -1.43
CA ASP A 243 18.88 -7.58 -2.19
C ASP A 243 20.04 -7.98 -3.11
N PRO A 244 19.79 -8.28 -4.40
CA PRO A 244 20.84 -8.71 -5.32
C PRO A 244 21.86 -7.59 -5.47
N GLN A 245 23.14 -7.90 -5.28
CA GLN A 245 24.21 -6.97 -5.58
C GLN A 245 24.37 -6.90 -7.10
N VAL A 246 24.63 -5.70 -7.63
CA VAL A 246 25.14 -5.58 -9.00
C VAL A 246 26.53 -6.21 -8.96
N GLU A 247 26.71 -7.37 -9.59
CA GLU A 247 28.07 -7.85 -9.89
C GLU A 247 28.72 -6.76 -10.75
N SER A 248 29.60 -5.97 -10.14
CA SER A 248 30.55 -5.16 -10.88
C SER A 248 31.39 -6.15 -11.67
N GLY A 249 31.09 -6.28 -12.96
CA GLY A 249 31.82 -7.17 -13.85
C GLY A 249 33.31 -7.01 -13.61
N GLU A 250 33.96 -8.11 -13.26
CA GLU A 250 35.38 -8.26 -13.40
C GLU A 250 35.72 -7.90 -14.85
N ALA A 251 36.25 -6.68 -15.06
CA ALA A 251 37.08 -6.38 -16.20
C ALA A 251 38.30 -7.29 -16.07
N GLY A 252 38.20 -8.48 -16.66
CA GLY A 252 39.11 -9.58 -16.36
C GLY A 252 38.98 -10.78 -17.28
N ARG A 253 38.87 -10.54 -18.60
CA ARG A 253 39.48 -11.39 -19.63
C ARG A 253 39.41 -10.75 -21.02
#